data_AF-A0A7I8IGI8-F1
#
_entry.id   AF-A0A7I8IGI8-F1
#
_cell.length_a   1.000
_cell.length_b   1.000
_cell.length_c   1.000
_cell.angle_alpha   90.00
_cell.angle_beta   90.00
_cell.angle_gamma   90.00
#
_symmetry.space_group_name_H-M   'P 1'
#
loop_
_entity.id
_entity.type
_entity.pdbx_description
1 polymer ?
#
loop_
_entity_poly.entity_id
_entity_poly.type
_entity_poly.pdbx_seq_one_letter_code
_entity_poly.pdbx_strand_id
1 'polypeptide(L)' 'MNELAKYQIDQIEQIIAQDHLVHWELKRGKREDIERLISISRYRGIRHQDGSPLRGQRTHTNARTFRKQIRK' A
#
# COMPACT_ATOMS: atom_id res chain seq x y z
N MET A 1 27.79 11.05 15.93
CA MET A 1 26.55 10.69 15.21
C MET A 1 25.73 9.68 16.00
N ASN A 2 25.21 10.11 17.15
CA ASN A 2 24.15 9.47 17.95
C ASN A 2 23.92 10.40 19.15
N GLU A 3 23.11 11.44 18.95
CA GLU A 3 22.85 12.48 19.96
C GLU A 3 21.40 12.45 20.45
N LEU A 4 20.70 11.33 20.29
CA LEU A 4 19.42 11.14 20.96
C LEU A 4 19.63 10.42 22.28
N ALA A 5 19.17 11.05 23.35
CA ALA A 5 19.03 10.39 24.64
C ALA A 5 17.84 9.42 24.59
N LYS A 6 17.91 8.33 25.35
CA LYS A 6 16.88 7.28 25.36
C LYS A 6 15.46 7.82 25.59
N TYR A 7 15.31 8.79 26.49
CA TYR A 7 14.01 9.41 26.77
C TYR A 7 13.40 10.12 25.55
N GLN A 8 14.23 10.67 24.66
CA GLN A 8 13.75 11.35 23.45
C GLN A 8 13.23 10.33 22.44
N ILE A 9 13.87 9.17 22.36
CA ILE A 9 13.43 8.06 21.52
C ILE A 9 12.07 7.54 22.03
N ASP A 10 11.95 7.30 23.33
CA ASP A 10 10.71 6.83 23.94
C ASP A 10 9.55 7.82 23.73
N GLN A 11 9.82 9.14 23.84
CA GLN A 11 8.83 10.19 23.54
C GLN A 11 8.38 10.17 22.07
N ILE A 12 9.32 10.02 21.13
CA ILE A 12 9.00 9.94 19.70
C ILE A 12 8.17 8.69 19.40
N GLU A 13 8.54 7.54 19.95
CA GLU A 13 7.77 6.30 19.78
C GLU A 13 6.34 6.45 20.29
N GLN A 14 6.15 7.08 21.45
CA GLN A 14 4.83 7.30 22.02
C GLN A 14 3.95 8.20 21.13
N ILE A 15 4.49 9.31 20.62
CA ILE A 15 3.77 10.21 19.71
C ILE A 15 3.39 9.49 18.42
N ILE A 16 4.34 8.74 17.84
CA ILE A 16 4.10 8.00 16.59
C ILE A 16 3.01 6.94 16.79
N ALA A 17 3.05 6.19 17.89
CA ALA A 17 2.08 5.15 18.18
C ALA A 17 0.66 5.71 18.43
N GLN A 18 0.56 6.91 19.00
CA GLN A 18 -0.72 7.54 19.30
C GLN A 18 -1.40 8.14 18.06
N ASP A 19 -0.65 8.85 17.24
CA ASP A 19 -1.23 9.68 16.17
C ASP A 19 -1.16 9.03 14.78
N HIS A 20 -0.36 7.96 14.61
CA HIS A 20 -0.07 7.40 13.29
C HIS A 20 -0.16 5.88 13.22
N LEU A 21 -0.85 5.41 12.18
CA LEU A 21 -0.81 4.01 11.78
C LEU A 21 0.50 3.72 11.05
N VAL A 22 1.36 2.90 11.65
CA VAL A 22 2.69 2.59 11.13
C VAL A 22 2.86 1.10 10.80
N HIS A 23 3.91 0.81 10.02
CA HIS A 23 4.35 -0.55 9.68
C HIS A 23 3.23 -1.52 9.24
N TRP A 24 2.95 -2.53 10.05
CA TRP A 24 2.13 -3.67 9.68
C TRP A 24 0.65 -3.32 9.71
N GLU A 25 0.21 -2.43 10.61
CA GLU A 25 -1.17 -1.96 10.70
C GLU A 25 -1.56 -1.24 9.42
N LEU A 26 -0.72 -0.32 8.97
CA LEU A 26 -0.91 0.38 7.70
C LEU A 26 -0.95 -0.58 6.50
N LYS A 27 -0.10 -1.63 6.51
CA LYS A 27 -0.11 -2.64 5.44
C LYS A 27 -1.39 -3.48 5.46
N ARG A 28 -1.91 -3.83 6.65
CA ARG A 28 -3.17 -4.56 6.81
C ARG A 28 -4.35 -3.72 6.36
N GLY A 29 -4.46 -2.48 6.82
CA GLY A 29 -5.53 -1.57 6.41
C GLY A 29 -5.55 -1.33 4.89
N LYS A 30 -4.37 -1.15 4.27
CA LYS A 30 -4.27 -1.05 2.80
C LYS A 30 -4.74 -2.32 2.09
N ARG A 31 -4.44 -3.50 2.64
CA ARG A 31 -4.89 -4.77 2.07
C ARG A 31 -6.41 -4.91 2.18
N GLU A 32 -6.96 -4.64 3.36
CA GLU A 32 -8.40 -4.66 3.61
C GLU A 32 -9.16 -3.72 2.67
N ASP A 33 -8.63 -2.53 2.42
CA ASP A 33 -9.20 -1.60 1.43
C ASP A 33 -9.20 -2.16 0.01
N ILE A 34 -8.14 -2.86 -0.39
CA ILE A 34 -8.07 -3.51 -1.72
C ILE A 34 -9.08 -4.65 -1.80
N GLU A 35 -9.14 -5.51 -0.79
CA GLU A 35 -10.10 -6.63 -0.73
C GLU A 35 -11.55 -6.11 -0.77
N ARG A 36 -11.84 -5.02 -0.07
CA ARG A 36 -13.14 -4.35 -0.11
C ARG A 36 -13.49 -3.82 -1.50
N LEU A 37 -12.52 -3.26 -2.23
CA LEU A 37 -12.74 -2.81 -3.61
C LEU A 37 -13.01 -3.98 -4.56
N ILE A 38 -12.36 -5.12 -4.34
CA ILE A 38 -12.55 -6.37 -5.10
C ILE A 38 -13.94 -6.95 -4.81
N SER A 39 -14.34 -7.05 -3.54
CA SER A 39 -15.63 -7.66 -3.16
C SER A 39 -16.82 -6.89 -3.74
N ILE A 40 -16.75 -5.55 -3.78
CA ILE A 40 -17.80 -4.70 -4.36
C ILE A 40 -17.72 -4.67 -5.90
N SER A 41 -16.72 -5.31 -6.52
CA SER A 41 -16.53 -5.36 -7.97
C SER A 41 -16.43 -3.97 -8.64
N ARG A 42 -15.88 -2.97 -7.93
CA ARG A 42 -15.64 -1.64 -8.51
C ARG A 42 -14.57 -1.75 -9.58
N TYR A 43 -14.55 -0.84 -10.57
CA TYR A 43 -13.49 -0.75 -11.59
C TYR A 43 -12.07 -0.91 -11.02
N ARG A 44 -11.74 -0.22 -9.91
CA ARG A 44 -10.43 -0.37 -9.25
C ARG A 44 -10.19 -1.78 -8.71
N GLY A 45 -11.21 -2.44 -8.15
CA GLY A 45 -11.13 -3.82 -7.65
C GLY A 45 -10.85 -4.81 -8.77
N ILE A 46 -11.62 -4.74 -9.87
CA ILE A 46 -11.41 -5.58 -11.06
C ILE A 46 -9.97 -5.40 -11.57
N ARG A 47 -9.49 -4.16 -11.67
CA ARG A 47 -8.11 -3.86 -12.11
C ARG A 47 -7.04 -4.35 -11.13
N HIS A 48 -7.30 -4.32 -9.82
CA HIS A 48 -6.44 -4.92 -8.80
C HIS A 48 -6.36 -6.44 -8.99
N GLN A 49 -7.48 -7.11 -9.24
CA GLN A 49 -7.56 -8.55 -9.47
C GLN A 49 -6.85 -8.97 -10.77
N ASP A 50 -7.04 -8.20 -11.84
CA ASP A 50 -6.43 -8.45 -13.16
C ASP A 50 -4.93 -8.09 -13.23
N GLY A 51 -4.38 -7.43 -12.21
CA GLY A 51 -3.02 -6.91 -12.25
C GLY A 51 -2.82 -5.86 -13.37
N SER A 52 -3.82 -5.00 -13.60
CA SER A 52 -3.78 -3.90 -14.56
C SER A 52 -3.76 -2.51 -13.91
N PRO A 53 -3.08 -1.50 -14.50
CA PRO A 53 -2.95 -0.19 -13.89
C PRO A 53 -4.31 0.48 -13.64
N LEU A 54 -4.40 1.16 -12.49
CA LEU A 54 -5.67 1.56 -11.86
C LEU A 54 -6.21 2.91 -12.30
N ARG A 55 -5.33 3.83 -12.74
CA ARG A 55 -5.64 5.24 -12.99
C ARG A 55 -5.90 5.56 -14.47
N GLY A 56 -6.39 4.58 -15.25
CA GLY A 56 -6.65 4.77 -16.69
C GLY A 56 -5.40 4.86 -17.57
N GLN A 57 -4.26 4.38 -17.08
CA GLN A 57 -3.02 4.36 -17.84
C GLN A 57 -3.13 3.38 -19.04
N ARG A 58 -2.39 3.65 -20.11
CA ARG A 58 -2.37 2.83 -21.33
C ARG A 58 -1.91 1.40 -21.03
N THR A 59 -2.76 0.42 -21.31
CA THR A 59 -2.52 -1.03 -21.07
C THR A 59 -2.09 -1.82 -22.30
N HIS A 60 -2.13 -1.23 -23.50
CA HIS A 60 -1.72 -1.91 -24.73
C HIS A 60 -0.19 -2.14 -24.76
N THR A 61 0.59 -1.06 -24.61
CA THR A 61 2.05 -1.09 -24.76
C THR A 61 2.82 -0.97 -23.44
N ASN A 62 2.38 -0.11 -22.52
CA ASN A 62 3.11 0.27 -21.30
C ASN A 62 2.52 -0.40 -20.03
N ALA A 63 3.13 -0.13 -18.87
CA ALA A 63 2.83 -0.75 -17.55
C ALA A 63 3.56 -2.09 -17.27
N ARG A 64 4.87 -2.14 -17.52
CA ARG A 64 5.73 -3.30 -17.19
C ARG A 64 5.88 -3.56 -15.69
N THR A 65 5.76 -2.52 -14.86
CA THR A 65 5.87 -2.62 -13.40
C THR A 65 4.64 -3.23 -12.74
N PHE A 66 3.46 -3.07 -13.35
CA PHE A 66 2.19 -3.49 -12.78
C PHE A 66 1.61 -4.74 -13.47
N ARG A 67 1.80 -4.88 -14.79
CA ARG A 67 1.36 -6.09 -15.49
C ARG A 67 2.12 -7.28 -14.93
N LYS A 68 1.37 -8.28 -14.47
CA LYS A 68 1.91 -9.60 -14.16
C LYS A 68 2.69 -10.05 -15.40
N GLN A 69 4.01 -10.26 -15.28
CA GLN A 69 4.78 -10.80 -16.41
C GLN A 69 4.09 -12.09 -16.83
N ILE A 70 3.53 -12.12 -18.04
CA ILE A 70 3.12 -13.37 -18.65
C ILE A 70 4.43 -14.11 -18.89
N ARG A 71 4.78 -15.01 -17.97
CA ARG A 71 5.84 -15.99 -18.22
C ARG A 71 5.37 -16.78 -19.44
N LYS A 72 6.03 -16.55 -20.58
CA LYS A 72 5.92 -17.41 -21.75
C LYS A 72 6.56 -18.75 -21.44
#